data_AF-A0A9D8KHD7-F1
#
_entry.id   AF-A0A9D8KHD7-F1
#
_cell.length_a   1.000
_cell.length_b   1.000
_cell.length_c   1.000
_cell.angle_alpha   90.00
_cell.angle_beta   90.00
_cell.angle_gamma   90.00
#
_symmetry.space_group_name_H-M   'P 1'
#
loop_
_entity.id
_entity.type
_entity.pdbx_description
1 polymer ?
#
loop_
_entity_poly.entity_id
_entity_poly.type
_entity_poly.pdbx_seq_one_letter_code
_entity_poly.pdbx_strand_id
1 'polypeptide(L)'
;MLFLTLLVLSIAPGISILWYVYNKDKYEKEPKKLVVKTFILGACFTIPAGLLEVAIQSITGIRMEGSLVQGFIGAFFFVAPIEEYAKYLAIRIKAFRSSEMNEVMDGIVYGVAAAMGFATLENIAYVFQHGIGTGVMRAFLSVPGHGIEGAIIGYYLGLGKFNPKSLRRNTLTGLTIAIFFHGTFDFFAFSGSALAIFIIPLIFFMYLSFRKRVRLALKNSRFRDGRDTEEFPTKVIKMTTKGVVKIIFGIFFISFSALILIGSIAAASEGDWDAAEYGFSIFFTVIPTVVGTLLIFSSRKDRVEA
;
A
#
# COMPACT_ATOMS: atom_id res chain seq x y z
N MET A 1 -6.17 34.10 -5.97
CA MET A 1 -6.91 32.95 -6.55
C MET A 1 -6.05 31.70 -6.64
N LEU A 2 -4.83 31.76 -7.20
CA LEU A 2 -3.94 30.60 -7.35
C LEU A 2 -3.67 29.82 -6.04
N PHE A 3 -3.30 30.50 -4.96
CA PHE A 3 -3.05 29.87 -3.66
C PHE A 3 -4.24 29.02 -3.18
N LEU A 4 -5.45 29.58 -3.26
CA LEU A 4 -6.67 28.88 -2.87
C LEU A 4 -6.93 27.66 -3.77
N THR A 5 -6.68 27.78 -5.08
CA THR A 5 -6.79 26.65 -6.02
C THR A 5 -5.84 25.51 -5.64
N LEU A 6 -4.57 25.80 -5.33
CA LEU A 6 -3.61 24.78 -4.93
C LEU A 6 -4.03 24.09 -3.63
N LEU A 7 -4.51 24.87 -2.65
CA LEU A 7 -4.99 24.34 -1.38
C LEU A 7 -6.21 23.43 -1.56
N VAL A 8 -7.18 23.83 -2.40
CA VAL A 8 -8.36 23.02 -2.72
C VAL A 8 -7.97 21.72 -3.43
N LEU A 9 -7.11 21.78 -4.44
CA LEU A 9 -6.62 20.58 -5.16
C LEU A 9 -5.85 19.64 -4.23
N SER A 10 -5.17 20.18 -3.22
CA SER A 10 -4.40 19.39 -2.26
C SER A 10 -5.28 18.65 -1.26
N ILE A 11 -6.33 19.32 -0.74
CA ILE A 11 -7.12 18.85 0.40
C ILE A 11 -8.41 18.14 -0.03
N ALA A 12 -9.12 18.66 -1.03
CA ALA A 12 -10.45 18.18 -1.39
C ALA A 12 -10.49 16.69 -1.76
N PRO A 13 -9.51 16.11 -2.50
CA PRO A 13 -9.53 14.69 -2.81
C PRO A 13 -9.47 13.80 -1.56
N GLY A 14 -8.58 14.12 -0.62
CA GLY A 14 -8.40 13.36 0.62
C GLY A 14 -9.66 13.37 1.49
N ILE A 15 -10.27 14.54 1.66
CA ILE A 15 -11.53 14.69 2.40
C ILE A 15 -12.69 13.96 1.70
N SER A 16 -12.76 14.05 0.37
CA SER A 16 -13.84 13.42 -0.43
C SER A 16 -13.79 11.89 -0.33
N ILE A 17 -12.60 11.30 -0.39
CA ILE A 17 -12.42 9.86 -0.27
C ILE A 17 -12.73 9.39 1.15
N LEU A 18 -12.24 10.09 2.17
CA LEU A 18 -12.58 9.76 3.57
C LEU A 18 -14.10 9.82 3.78
N TRP A 19 -14.76 10.85 3.28
CA TRP A 19 -16.22 10.98 3.34
C TRP A 19 -16.92 9.83 2.61
N TYR A 20 -16.46 9.45 1.41
CA TYR A 20 -17.02 8.33 0.66
C TYR A 20 -16.93 7.01 1.45
N VAL A 21 -15.76 6.70 2.01
CA VAL A 21 -15.56 5.44 2.75
C VAL A 21 -16.29 5.44 4.08
N TYR A 22 -16.31 6.56 4.81
CA TYR A 22 -17.08 6.71 6.05
C TYR A 22 -18.58 6.44 5.83
N ASN A 23 -19.11 6.76 4.65
CA ASN A 23 -20.51 6.47 4.32
C ASN A 23 -20.74 5.04 3.78
N LYS A 24 -19.68 4.25 3.54
CA LYS A 24 -19.82 2.81 3.25
C LYS A 24 -20.01 1.97 4.50
N ASP A 25 -19.64 2.51 5.64
CA ASP A 25 -19.92 1.94 6.94
C ASP A 25 -21.43 2.02 7.21
N LYS A 26 -22.10 0.87 7.04
CA LYS A 26 -23.56 0.80 6.89
C LYS A 26 -24.26 0.55 8.22
N TYR A 27 -23.67 -0.27 9.08
CA TYR A 27 -24.39 -0.87 10.20
C TYR A 27 -24.11 -0.14 11.52
N GLU A 28 -22.86 0.22 11.78
CA GLU A 28 -22.49 1.01 12.95
C GLU A 28 -21.43 2.03 12.55
N LYS A 29 -21.79 3.31 12.51
CA LYS A 29 -20.84 4.34 12.06
C LYS A 29 -19.83 4.69 13.15
N GLU A 30 -18.55 4.69 12.77
CA GLU A 30 -17.49 5.12 13.67
C GLU A 30 -17.66 6.56 14.22
N PRO A 31 -17.24 6.82 15.47
CA PRO A 31 -17.26 8.16 16.04
C PRO A 31 -16.37 9.11 15.25
N LYS A 32 -16.97 10.18 14.70
CA LYS A 32 -16.26 11.19 13.88
C LYS A 32 -14.99 11.72 14.56
N LYS A 33 -15.02 11.89 15.89
CA LYS A 33 -13.86 12.37 16.67
C LYS A 33 -12.66 11.42 16.57
N LEU A 34 -12.88 10.11 16.57
CA LEU A 34 -11.80 9.13 16.45
C LEU A 34 -11.30 9.02 15.01
N VAL A 35 -12.20 9.14 14.03
CA VAL A 35 -11.84 9.21 12.60
C VAL A 35 -10.95 10.42 12.33
N VAL A 36 -11.36 11.62 12.78
CA VAL A 36 -10.58 12.86 12.63
C VAL A 36 -9.23 12.78 13.34
N LYS A 37 -9.18 12.20 14.55
CA LYS A 37 -7.90 11.98 15.25
C LYS A 37 -6.97 11.07 14.46
N THR A 38 -7.50 9.99 13.87
CA THR A 38 -6.71 9.07 13.04
C THR A 38 -6.21 9.75 11.76
N PHE A 39 -7.03 10.60 11.14
CA PHE A 39 -6.62 11.46 10.03
C PHE A 39 -5.47 12.40 10.42
N ILE A 40 -5.61 13.13 11.53
CA ILE A 40 -4.56 14.05 12.00
C ILE A 40 -3.27 13.28 12.29
N LEU A 41 -3.37 12.11 12.93
CA LEU A 41 -2.19 11.26 13.16
C LEU A 41 -1.52 10.85 11.85
N GLY A 42 -2.29 10.45 10.84
CA GLY A 42 -1.76 10.16 9.50
C GLY A 42 -0.97 11.32 8.91
N ALA A 43 -1.54 12.53 8.95
CA ALA A 43 -0.86 13.74 8.49
C ALA A 43 0.41 14.04 9.30
N CYS A 44 0.38 13.88 10.63
CA CYS A 44 1.56 14.06 11.46
C CYS A 44 2.68 13.06 11.13
N PHE A 45 2.32 11.81 10.79
CA PHE A 45 3.27 10.76 10.45
C PHE A 45 3.95 10.93 9.08
N THR A 46 3.41 11.76 8.18
CA THR A 46 4.07 12.16 6.93
C THR A 46 5.39 12.89 7.19
N ILE A 47 5.47 13.70 8.24
CA ILE A 47 6.68 14.49 8.54
C ILE A 47 7.88 13.58 8.88
N PRO A 48 7.81 12.68 9.89
CA PRO A 48 8.93 11.79 10.17
C PRO A 48 9.20 10.78 9.06
N ALA A 49 8.19 10.39 8.26
CA ALA A 49 8.39 9.56 7.07
C ALA A 49 9.28 10.27 6.04
N GLY A 50 8.92 11.49 5.64
CA GLY A 50 9.71 12.28 4.69
C GLY A 50 11.12 12.62 5.20
N LEU A 51 11.28 12.88 6.51
CA LEU A 51 12.61 13.07 7.10
C LEU A 51 13.47 11.80 7.01
N LEU A 52 12.88 10.63 7.24
CA LEU A 52 13.58 9.35 7.13
C LEU A 52 13.96 9.05 5.67
N GLU A 53 13.09 9.35 4.72
CA GLU A 53 13.37 9.21 3.29
C GLU A 53 14.55 10.10 2.86
N VAL A 54 14.55 11.37 3.24
CA VAL A 54 15.66 12.30 2.97
C VAL A 54 16.97 11.82 3.61
N ALA A 55 16.91 11.30 4.84
CA ALA A 55 18.09 10.76 5.52
C ALA A 55 18.66 9.52 4.79
N ILE A 56 17.80 8.58 4.38
CA ILE A 56 18.21 7.39 3.64
C ILE A 56 18.79 7.77 2.27
N GLN A 57 18.15 8.69 1.56
CA GLN A 57 18.67 9.21 0.30
C GLN A 57 20.07 9.83 0.48
N SER A 58 20.26 10.60 1.55
CA SER A 58 21.55 11.26 1.84
C SER A 58 22.66 10.26 2.18
N ILE A 59 22.33 9.14 2.82
CA ILE A 59 23.31 8.11 3.21
C ILE A 59 23.63 7.16 2.05
N THR A 60 22.61 6.75 1.29
CA THR A 60 22.73 5.70 0.26
C THR A 60 23.01 6.26 -1.13
N GLY A 61 22.67 7.53 -1.39
CA GLY A 61 22.71 8.13 -2.72
C GLY A 61 21.61 7.65 -3.67
N ILE A 62 20.70 6.76 -3.23
CA ILE A 62 19.67 6.17 -4.09
C ILE A 62 18.57 7.20 -4.37
N ARG A 63 18.29 7.45 -5.66
CA ARG A 63 17.30 8.43 -6.11
C ARG A 63 16.15 7.75 -6.85
N MET A 64 14.92 8.15 -6.53
CA MET A 64 13.70 7.69 -7.21
C MET A 64 13.72 8.02 -8.71
N GLU A 65 14.23 9.20 -9.06
CA GLU A 65 14.38 9.70 -10.44
C GLU A 65 15.76 9.34 -11.05
N GLY A 66 16.47 8.38 -10.46
CA GLY A 66 17.75 7.89 -10.96
C GLY A 66 17.61 6.89 -12.12
N SER A 67 18.49 5.89 -12.17
CA SER A 67 18.30 4.76 -13.10
C SER A 67 17.07 3.93 -12.72
N LEU A 68 16.53 3.12 -13.65
CA LEU A 68 15.42 2.22 -13.37
C LEU A 68 15.69 1.31 -12.15
N VAL A 69 16.93 0.87 -11.99
CA VAL A 69 17.35 0.06 -10.83
C VAL A 69 17.26 0.88 -9.54
N GLN A 70 17.74 2.11 -9.53
CA GLN A 70 17.62 2.99 -8.35
C GLN A 70 16.18 3.33 -8.03
N GLY A 71 15.35 3.65 -9.05
CA GLY A 71 13.92 3.90 -8.89
C GLY A 71 13.19 2.69 -8.30
N PHE A 72 13.52 1.48 -8.75
CA PHE A 72 12.96 0.25 -8.19
C PHE A 72 13.36 0.04 -6.72
N ILE A 73 14.66 0.18 -6.41
CA ILE A 73 15.15 0.01 -5.03
C ILE A 73 14.54 1.06 -4.11
N GLY A 74 14.56 2.32 -4.54
CA GLY A 74 13.96 3.44 -3.83
C GLY A 74 12.49 3.21 -3.52
N ALA A 75 11.71 2.81 -4.53
CA ALA A 75 10.27 2.61 -4.40
C ALA A 75 9.93 1.47 -3.43
N PHE A 76 10.51 0.28 -3.64
CA PHE A 76 10.08 -0.93 -2.93
C PHE A 76 10.75 -1.14 -1.56
N PHE A 77 11.95 -0.59 -1.35
CA PHE A 77 12.74 -0.86 -0.14
C PHE A 77 12.88 0.35 0.77
N PHE A 78 12.61 1.56 0.28
CA PHE A 78 12.68 2.77 1.10
C PHE A 78 11.32 3.48 1.19
N VAL A 79 10.85 4.13 0.13
CA VAL A 79 9.65 4.98 0.18
C VAL A 79 8.41 4.21 0.63
N ALA A 80 8.00 3.18 -0.13
CA ALA A 80 6.77 2.46 0.19
C ALA A 80 6.79 1.78 1.58
N PRO A 81 7.86 1.09 2.02
CA PRO A 81 7.94 0.56 3.39
C PRO A 81 7.82 1.63 4.47
N ILE A 82 8.48 2.78 4.31
CA ILE A 82 8.48 3.86 5.30
C ILE A 82 7.09 4.45 5.44
N GLU A 83 6.49 4.84 4.32
CA GLU A 83 5.18 5.46 4.31
C GLU A 83 4.07 4.53 4.81
N GLU A 84 4.02 3.29 4.31
CA GLU A 84 2.98 2.34 4.69
C GLU A 84 3.11 1.92 6.16
N TYR A 85 4.33 1.84 6.67
CA TYR A 85 4.54 1.64 8.10
C TYR A 85 4.09 2.84 8.93
N ALA A 86 4.35 4.07 8.46
CA ALA A 86 3.89 5.29 9.13
C ALA A 86 2.36 5.37 9.20
N LYS A 87 1.66 5.06 8.09
CA LYS A 87 0.19 4.96 8.03
C LYS A 87 -0.33 3.87 8.97
N TYR A 88 0.30 2.70 9.00
CA TYR A 88 0.01 1.64 9.97
C TYR A 88 0.16 2.12 11.41
N LEU A 89 1.24 2.83 11.75
CA LEU A 89 1.47 3.35 13.11
C LEU A 89 0.36 4.32 13.53
N ALA A 90 -0.07 5.22 12.63
CA ALA A 90 -1.17 6.15 12.88
C ALA A 90 -2.47 5.43 13.32
N ILE A 91 -2.78 4.28 12.70
CA ILE A 91 -3.92 3.44 13.09
C ILE A 91 -3.65 2.76 14.43
N ARG A 92 -2.45 2.17 14.60
CA ARG A 92 -2.12 1.28 15.72
C ARG A 92 -2.04 1.95 17.07
N ILE A 93 -1.62 3.21 17.13
CA ILE A 93 -1.45 3.91 18.40
C ILE A 93 -2.78 4.34 19.01
N LYS A 94 -3.83 4.55 18.19
CA LYS A 94 -5.11 5.08 18.68
C LYS A 94 -6.31 4.23 18.28
N ALA A 95 -6.69 4.21 17.00
CA ALA A 95 -7.89 3.52 16.53
C ALA A 95 -7.89 2.02 16.88
N PHE A 96 -6.77 1.34 16.64
CA PHE A 96 -6.65 -0.09 16.93
C PHE A 96 -6.84 -0.43 18.41
N ARG A 97 -6.42 0.45 19.32
CA ARG A 97 -6.54 0.27 20.78
C ARG A 97 -7.89 0.70 21.34
N SER A 98 -8.71 1.37 20.55
CA SER A 98 -10.03 1.83 20.96
C SER A 98 -11.04 0.68 20.96
N SER A 99 -12.00 0.71 21.88
CA SER A 99 -13.16 -0.17 21.87
C SER A 99 -14.10 0.08 20.69
N GLU A 100 -14.03 1.26 20.07
CA GLU A 100 -14.89 1.65 18.93
C GLU A 100 -14.59 0.82 17.69
N MET A 101 -13.32 0.47 17.42
CA MET A 101 -12.99 -0.46 16.34
C MET A 101 -13.38 -1.89 16.76
N ASN A 102 -14.62 -2.27 16.49
CA ASN A 102 -15.30 -3.45 16.99
C ASN A 102 -15.76 -4.40 15.85
N GLU A 103 -15.52 -4.02 14.59
CA GLU A 103 -15.57 -4.85 13.40
C GLU A 103 -14.48 -4.53 12.37
N VAL A 104 -14.46 -5.29 11.26
CA VAL A 104 -13.42 -5.17 10.22
C VAL A 104 -13.63 -3.96 9.32
N MET A 105 -14.89 -3.51 9.16
CA MET A 105 -15.20 -2.33 8.36
C MET A 105 -14.59 -1.06 8.99
N ASP A 106 -14.61 -0.96 10.31
CA ASP A 106 -14.00 0.16 11.05
C ASP A 106 -12.50 0.19 10.83
N GLY A 107 -11.87 -0.99 10.78
CA GLY A 107 -10.48 -1.13 10.38
C GLY A 107 -10.22 -0.45 9.03
N ILE A 108 -11.09 -0.69 8.03
CA ILE A 108 -11.03 0.00 6.74
C ILE A 108 -11.22 1.51 6.91
N VAL A 109 -12.23 1.97 7.64
CA VAL A 109 -12.51 3.40 7.86
C VAL A 109 -11.31 4.11 8.47
N TYR A 110 -10.73 3.55 9.53
CA TYR A 110 -9.54 4.10 10.19
C TYR A 110 -8.29 4.01 9.33
N GLY A 111 -8.14 2.94 8.56
CA GLY A 111 -7.06 2.81 7.60
C GLY A 111 -7.10 3.89 6.53
N VAL A 112 -8.28 4.13 5.95
CA VAL A 112 -8.49 5.24 5.00
C VAL A 112 -8.30 6.58 5.68
N ALA A 113 -8.76 6.78 6.92
CA ALA A 113 -8.55 8.03 7.64
C ALA A 113 -7.05 8.35 7.80
N ALA A 114 -6.25 7.39 8.27
CA ALA A 114 -4.80 7.55 8.39
C ALA A 114 -4.15 7.85 7.03
N ALA A 115 -4.48 7.10 5.99
CA ALA A 115 -3.91 7.31 4.67
C ALA A 115 -4.34 8.64 4.02
N MET A 116 -5.58 9.08 4.21
CA MET A 116 -6.04 10.38 3.69
C MET A 116 -5.40 11.56 4.43
N GLY A 117 -5.14 11.41 5.72
CA GLY A 117 -4.34 12.39 6.47
C GLY A 117 -2.93 12.50 5.90
N PHE A 118 -2.29 11.34 5.71
CA PHE A 118 -0.95 11.25 5.15
C PHE A 118 -0.88 11.88 3.75
N ALA A 119 -1.73 11.38 2.85
CA ALA A 119 -1.80 11.81 1.46
C ALA A 119 -2.16 13.29 1.33
N THR A 120 -2.97 13.85 2.24
CA THR A 120 -3.31 15.28 2.19
C THR A 120 -2.08 16.15 2.43
N LEU A 121 -1.28 15.85 3.45
CA LEU A 121 -0.09 16.66 3.74
C LEU A 121 0.98 16.50 2.66
N GLU A 122 1.19 15.29 2.19
CA GLU A 122 2.11 14.98 1.08
C GLU A 122 1.65 15.66 -0.22
N ASN A 123 0.34 15.61 -0.53
CA ASN A 123 -0.22 16.27 -1.72
C ASN A 123 -0.08 17.80 -1.64
N ILE A 124 -0.17 18.42 -0.46
CA ILE A 124 0.14 19.85 -0.29
C ILE A 124 1.59 20.12 -0.74
N ALA A 125 2.56 19.33 -0.30
CA ALA A 125 3.96 19.53 -0.70
C ALA A 125 4.13 19.44 -2.23
N TYR A 126 3.63 18.36 -2.85
CA TYR A 126 3.74 18.16 -4.29
C TYR A 126 3.03 19.23 -5.12
N VAL A 127 1.81 19.63 -4.75
CA VAL A 127 1.02 20.59 -5.53
C VAL A 127 1.60 22.00 -5.42
N PHE A 128 2.12 22.39 -4.27
CA PHE A 128 2.79 23.68 -4.11
C PHE A 128 4.14 23.71 -4.84
N GLN A 129 4.83 22.57 -4.94
CA GLN A 129 6.10 22.48 -5.66
C GLN A 129 5.93 22.41 -7.19
N HIS A 130 4.92 21.68 -7.68
CA HIS A 130 4.80 21.34 -9.11
C HIS A 130 3.55 21.91 -9.79
N GLY A 131 2.65 22.55 -9.03
CA GLY A 131 1.51 23.29 -9.55
C GLY A 131 0.25 22.48 -9.84
N ILE A 132 -0.68 23.11 -10.55
CA ILE A 132 -2.06 22.63 -10.76
C ILE A 132 -2.12 21.28 -11.47
N GLY A 133 -1.30 21.07 -12.51
CA GLY A 133 -1.29 19.82 -13.29
C GLY A 133 -1.01 18.60 -12.40
N THR A 134 -0.01 18.71 -11.52
CA THR A 134 0.30 17.69 -10.51
C THR A 134 -0.86 17.46 -9.56
N GLY A 135 -1.54 18.53 -9.12
CA GLY A 135 -2.72 18.41 -8.26
C GLY A 135 -3.87 17.65 -8.90
N VAL A 136 -4.15 17.92 -10.18
CA VAL A 136 -5.18 17.19 -10.93
C VAL A 136 -4.80 15.71 -11.07
N MET A 137 -3.56 15.41 -11.48
CA MET A 137 -3.11 14.03 -11.65
C MET A 137 -3.15 13.24 -10.34
N ARG A 138 -2.64 13.84 -9.25
CA ARG A 138 -2.64 13.21 -7.92
C ARG A 138 -4.05 12.97 -7.40
N ALA A 139 -5.01 13.88 -7.66
CA ALA A 139 -6.40 13.72 -7.24
C ALA A 139 -7.08 12.45 -7.80
N PHE A 140 -6.68 12.00 -9.00
CA PHE A 140 -7.25 10.80 -9.64
C PHE A 140 -6.39 9.54 -9.51
N LEU A 141 -5.09 9.69 -9.25
CA LEU A 141 -4.14 8.58 -9.21
C LEU A 141 -3.60 8.32 -7.80
N SER A 142 -2.65 9.13 -7.33
CA SER A 142 -1.94 8.90 -6.06
C SER A 142 -2.87 8.96 -4.84
N VAL A 143 -3.75 9.96 -4.73
CA VAL A 143 -4.61 10.12 -3.55
C VAL A 143 -5.61 8.95 -3.43
N PRO A 144 -6.30 8.49 -4.49
CA PRO A 144 -7.04 7.23 -4.47
C PRO A 144 -6.20 5.99 -4.14
N GLY A 145 -4.96 5.91 -4.66
CA GLY A 145 -4.00 4.84 -4.34
C GLY A 145 -3.77 4.71 -2.83
N HIS A 146 -3.40 5.81 -2.18
CA HIS A 146 -3.24 5.89 -0.72
C HIS A 146 -4.48 5.45 0.05
N GLY A 147 -5.67 5.87 -0.41
CA GLY A 147 -6.91 5.45 0.22
C GLY A 147 -7.09 3.93 0.18
N ILE A 148 -6.76 3.30 -0.95
CA ILE A 148 -6.87 1.85 -1.11
C ILE A 148 -5.82 1.10 -0.28
N GLU A 149 -4.57 1.59 -0.24
CA GLU A 149 -3.50 1.03 0.58
C GLU A 149 -3.84 1.10 2.08
N GLY A 150 -4.32 2.26 2.54
CA GLY A 150 -4.84 2.45 3.89
C GLY A 150 -5.99 1.49 4.21
N ALA A 151 -6.94 1.33 3.28
CA ALA A 151 -8.03 0.36 3.43
C ALA A 151 -7.53 -1.09 3.53
N ILE A 152 -6.47 -1.45 2.79
CA ILE A 152 -5.86 -2.79 2.85
C ILE A 152 -5.22 -3.01 4.23
N ILE A 153 -4.39 -2.08 4.70
CA ILE A 153 -3.79 -2.15 6.05
C ILE A 153 -4.89 -2.27 7.10
N GLY A 154 -5.88 -1.39 7.03
CA GLY A 154 -7.04 -1.34 7.91
C GLY A 154 -7.83 -2.65 7.97
N TYR A 155 -8.16 -3.22 6.80
CA TYR A 155 -8.87 -4.50 6.69
C TYR A 155 -8.11 -5.62 7.43
N TYR A 156 -6.82 -5.78 7.17
CA TYR A 156 -6.04 -6.85 7.81
C TYR A 156 -5.79 -6.59 9.30
N LEU A 157 -5.68 -5.34 9.73
CA LEU A 157 -5.66 -5.00 11.15
C LEU A 157 -6.98 -5.37 11.85
N GLY A 158 -8.12 -5.06 11.23
CA GLY A 158 -9.43 -5.52 11.70
C GLY A 158 -9.46 -7.02 11.88
N LEU A 159 -9.06 -7.78 10.86
CA LEU A 159 -9.00 -9.24 10.94
C LEU A 159 -8.08 -9.75 12.07
N GLY A 160 -6.96 -9.07 12.29
CA GLY A 160 -6.02 -9.40 13.36
C GLY A 160 -6.53 -9.08 14.76
N LYS A 161 -7.32 -8.01 14.91
CA LYS A 161 -7.86 -7.56 16.18
C LYS A 161 -8.80 -8.61 16.80
N PHE A 162 -9.68 -9.17 15.99
CA PHE A 162 -10.64 -10.21 16.43
C PHE A 162 -10.08 -11.64 16.38
N ASN A 163 -8.81 -11.79 15.99
CA ASN A 163 -8.12 -13.08 16.05
C ASN A 163 -6.64 -12.88 16.42
N PRO A 164 -6.34 -12.74 17.73
CA PRO A 164 -5.01 -12.41 18.22
C PRO A 164 -3.90 -13.37 17.75
N LYS A 165 -4.21 -14.68 17.64
CA LYS A 165 -3.28 -15.70 17.11
C LYS A 165 -2.83 -15.41 15.69
N SER A 166 -3.63 -14.66 14.92
CA SER A 166 -3.34 -14.28 13.54
C SER A 166 -2.92 -12.83 13.35
N LEU A 167 -2.88 -12.01 14.41
CA LEU A 167 -2.60 -10.57 14.33
C LEU A 167 -1.29 -10.27 13.60
N ARG A 168 -0.20 -10.95 13.98
CA ARG A 168 1.11 -10.77 13.34
C ARG A 168 1.05 -11.10 11.85
N ARG A 169 0.46 -12.24 11.50
CA ARG A 169 0.33 -12.68 10.10
C ARG A 169 -0.50 -11.70 9.27
N ASN A 170 -1.64 -11.26 9.80
CA ASN A 170 -2.53 -10.34 9.08
C ASN A 170 -1.86 -8.97 8.94
N THR A 171 -1.22 -8.46 10.00
CA THR A 171 -0.46 -7.20 9.95
C THR A 171 0.61 -7.24 8.85
N LEU A 172 1.44 -8.28 8.83
CA LEU A 172 2.46 -8.46 7.80
C LEU A 172 1.84 -8.57 6.40
N THR A 173 0.72 -9.30 6.27
CA THR A 173 0.02 -9.42 4.99
C THR A 173 -0.48 -8.06 4.51
N GLY A 174 -1.13 -7.27 5.37
CA GLY A 174 -1.65 -5.95 5.00
C GLY A 174 -0.53 -5.00 4.56
N LEU A 175 0.54 -4.93 5.34
CA LEU A 175 1.72 -4.12 5.03
C LEU A 175 2.39 -4.57 3.73
N THR A 176 2.67 -5.86 3.54
CA THR A 176 3.32 -6.35 2.31
C THR A 176 2.49 -6.04 1.06
N ILE A 177 1.16 -6.19 1.13
CA ILE A 177 0.29 -5.86 0.00
C ILE A 177 0.28 -4.36 -0.29
N ALA A 178 0.19 -3.52 0.74
CA ALA A 178 0.20 -2.07 0.58
C ALA A 178 1.55 -1.58 0.03
N ILE A 179 2.67 -2.03 0.61
CA ILE A 179 4.03 -1.72 0.16
C ILE A 179 4.22 -2.14 -1.30
N PHE A 180 3.72 -3.31 -1.68
CA PHE A 180 3.83 -3.77 -3.06
C PHE A 180 3.07 -2.86 -4.03
N PHE A 181 1.82 -2.50 -3.72
CA PHE A 181 1.04 -1.62 -4.60
C PHE A 181 1.66 -0.22 -4.69
N HIS A 182 2.03 0.35 -3.55
CA HIS A 182 2.64 1.66 -3.47
C HIS A 182 4.00 1.67 -4.20
N GLY A 183 4.89 0.72 -3.92
CA GLY A 183 6.18 0.62 -4.63
C GLY A 183 6.01 0.42 -6.14
N THR A 184 4.98 -0.32 -6.57
CA THR A 184 4.68 -0.47 -8.01
C THR A 184 4.19 0.85 -8.61
N PHE A 185 3.32 1.58 -7.90
CA PHE A 185 2.83 2.89 -8.33
C PHE A 185 3.99 3.88 -8.50
N ASP A 186 4.83 4.01 -7.47
CA ASP A 186 5.97 4.92 -7.45
C ASP A 186 6.98 4.56 -8.52
N PHE A 187 7.31 3.28 -8.66
CA PHE A 187 8.24 2.83 -9.70
C PHE A 187 7.77 3.25 -11.09
N PHE A 188 6.48 3.07 -11.42
CA PHE A 188 5.95 3.52 -12.70
C PHE A 188 5.92 5.04 -12.81
N ALA A 189 5.52 5.75 -11.74
CA ALA A 189 5.41 7.20 -11.72
C ALA A 189 6.75 7.91 -11.91
N PHE A 190 7.81 7.40 -11.28
CA PHE A 190 9.15 7.98 -11.32
C PHE A 190 10.07 7.36 -12.38
N SER A 191 9.59 6.37 -13.14
CA SER A 191 10.40 5.72 -14.20
C SER A 191 10.83 6.64 -15.34
N GLY A 192 10.20 7.81 -15.51
CA GLY A 192 10.45 8.72 -16.63
C GLY A 192 10.17 8.12 -18.02
N SER A 193 9.39 7.04 -18.09
CA SER A 193 9.24 6.20 -19.29
C SER A 193 7.78 5.89 -19.62
N ALA A 194 7.56 5.17 -20.73
CA ALA A 194 6.23 4.68 -21.11
C ALA A 194 5.59 3.76 -20.06
N LEU A 195 6.35 3.26 -19.07
CA LEU A 195 5.83 2.45 -17.97
C LEU A 195 4.75 3.16 -17.14
N ALA A 196 4.73 4.51 -17.12
CA ALA A 196 3.69 5.28 -16.45
C ALA A 196 2.26 4.92 -16.90
N ILE A 197 2.08 4.39 -18.12
CA ILE A 197 0.77 3.95 -18.62
C ILE A 197 0.16 2.83 -17.77
N PHE A 198 1.00 2.02 -17.09
CA PHE A 198 0.54 0.91 -16.25
C PHE A 198 -0.07 1.35 -14.92
N ILE A 199 0.03 2.63 -14.55
CA ILE A 199 -0.64 3.19 -13.36
C ILE A 199 -2.16 3.08 -13.48
N ILE A 200 -2.72 3.28 -14.67
CA ILE A 200 -4.17 3.22 -14.90
C ILE A 200 -4.74 1.81 -14.60
N PRO A 201 -4.24 0.73 -15.22
CA PRO A 201 -4.70 -0.62 -14.89
C PRO A 201 -4.34 -1.02 -13.45
N LEU A 202 -3.24 -0.53 -12.88
CA LEU A 202 -2.89 -0.75 -11.47
C LEU A 202 -3.95 -0.17 -10.52
N ILE A 203 -4.31 1.11 -10.68
CA ILE A 203 -5.35 1.77 -9.86
C ILE A 203 -6.70 1.08 -10.05
N PHE A 204 -7.04 0.66 -11.27
CA PHE A 204 -8.26 -0.10 -11.52
C PHE A 204 -8.27 -1.44 -10.76
N PHE A 205 -7.16 -2.19 -10.81
CA PHE A 205 -7.02 -3.44 -10.06
C PHE A 205 -7.08 -3.23 -8.54
N MET A 206 -6.40 -2.20 -8.04
CA MET A 206 -6.46 -1.77 -6.64
C MET A 206 -7.91 -1.45 -6.24
N TYR A 207 -8.66 -0.74 -7.07
CA TYR A 207 -10.06 -0.43 -6.81
C TYR A 207 -10.94 -1.69 -6.71
N LEU A 208 -10.74 -2.69 -7.59
CA LEU A 208 -11.44 -3.98 -7.48
C LEU A 208 -11.07 -4.72 -6.17
N SER A 209 -9.80 -4.68 -5.80
CA SER A 209 -9.26 -5.23 -4.55
C SER A 209 -9.88 -4.58 -3.31
N PHE A 210 -10.04 -3.25 -3.33
CA PHE A 210 -10.74 -2.47 -2.32
C PHE A 210 -12.22 -2.84 -2.23
N ARG A 211 -12.96 -2.83 -3.35
CA ARG A 211 -14.38 -3.18 -3.38
C ARG A 211 -14.64 -4.57 -2.83
N LYS A 212 -13.77 -5.53 -3.14
CA LYS A 212 -13.86 -6.90 -2.62
C LYS A 212 -13.73 -6.91 -1.08
N ARG A 213 -12.77 -6.17 -0.51
CA ARG A 213 -12.55 -6.10 0.95
C ARG A 213 -13.70 -5.40 1.67
N VAL A 214 -14.18 -4.27 1.17
CA VAL A 214 -15.37 -3.60 1.73
C VAL A 214 -16.57 -4.53 1.71
N ARG A 215 -16.83 -5.22 0.59
CA ARG A 215 -17.93 -6.19 0.50
C ARG A 215 -17.78 -7.32 1.51
N LEU A 216 -16.57 -7.86 1.67
CA LEU A 216 -16.31 -8.93 2.65
C LEU A 216 -16.43 -8.43 4.08
N ALA A 217 -15.95 -7.23 4.39
CA ALA A 217 -16.09 -6.62 5.72
C ALA A 217 -17.57 -6.45 6.07
N LEU A 218 -18.36 -5.80 5.20
CA LEU A 218 -19.79 -5.60 5.41
C LEU A 218 -20.60 -6.90 5.43
N LYS A 219 -20.23 -7.90 4.62
CA LYS A 219 -20.92 -9.20 4.62
C LYS A 219 -20.77 -9.91 5.96
N ASN A 220 -19.62 -9.74 6.61
CA ASN A 220 -19.23 -10.39 7.86
C ASN A 220 -19.31 -9.44 9.08
N SER A 221 -19.98 -8.30 8.93
CA SER A 221 -20.26 -7.37 10.02
C SER A 221 -21.15 -8.06 11.07
N ARG A 222 -20.81 -7.93 12.34
CA ARG A 222 -21.61 -8.46 13.46
C ARG A 222 -22.95 -7.73 13.59
N PHE A 223 -23.03 -6.49 13.10
CA PHE A 223 -24.22 -5.65 13.18
C PHE A 223 -25.21 -5.86 12.02
N ARG A 224 -24.86 -6.70 11.04
CA ARG A 224 -25.68 -6.91 9.83
C ARG A 224 -27.05 -7.56 10.10
N ASP A 225 -27.09 -8.57 10.97
CA ASP A 225 -28.28 -9.42 11.18
C ASP A 225 -29.01 -9.09 12.50
N GLY A 226 -28.68 -7.99 13.16
CA GLY A 226 -29.24 -7.61 14.48
C GLY A 226 -28.92 -8.59 15.61
N ARG A 227 -28.15 -9.64 15.34
CA ARG A 227 -27.62 -10.58 16.32
C ARG A 227 -26.20 -10.14 16.62
N ASP A 228 -25.99 -9.65 17.83
CA ASP A 228 -24.67 -9.28 18.31
C ASP A 228 -23.85 -10.55 18.60
N THR A 229 -23.47 -11.28 17.56
CA THR A 229 -22.69 -12.51 17.70
C THR A 229 -21.22 -12.13 17.87
N GLU A 230 -20.63 -12.51 19.00
CA GLU A 230 -19.19 -12.32 19.24
C GLU A 230 -18.29 -13.12 18.27
N GLU A 231 -18.86 -14.10 17.56
CA GLU A 231 -18.09 -14.95 16.65
C GLU A 231 -17.87 -14.30 15.27
N PHE A 232 -16.62 -13.89 15.04
CA PHE A 232 -16.15 -13.44 13.74
C PHE A 232 -15.95 -14.64 12.78
N PRO A 233 -16.45 -14.61 11.52
CA PRO A 233 -16.31 -15.74 10.61
C PRO A 233 -14.85 -15.94 10.14
N THR A 234 -14.15 -16.84 10.83
CA THR A 234 -12.71 -17.13 10.63
C THR A 234 -12.38 -17.82 9.29
N LYS A 235 -13.36 -18.45 8.63
CA LYS A 235 -13.16 -19.25 7.40
C LYS A 235 -12.86 -18.37 6.17
N VAL A 236 -13.48 -17.19 6.07
CA VAL A 236 -13.24 -16.20 4.99
C VAL A 236 -11.81 -15.64 5.06
N ILE A 237 -11.25 -15.57 6.26
CA ILE A 237 -9.91 -15.02 6.56
C ILE A 237 -8.81 -15.91 5.97
N LYS A 238 -8.90 -17.23 6.18
CA LYS A 238 -7.88 -18.21 5.73
C LYS A 238 -7.74 -18.27 4.20
N MET A 239 -8.85 -18.17 3.48
CA MET A 239 -8.87 -18.30 2.00
C MET A 239 -8.24 -17.08 1.30
N THR A 240 -8.38 -15.89 1.89
CA THR A 240 -7.96 -14.63 1.25
C THR A 240 -6.46 -14.34 1.40
N THR A 241 -5.78 -14.91 2.41
CA THR A 241 -4.36 -14.64 2.68
C THR A 241 -3.41 -15.45 1.77
N LYS A 242 -3.61 -16.77 1.64
CA LYS A 242 -2.67 -17.66 0.92
C LYS A 242 -2.63 -17.36 -0.60
N GLY A 243 -3.78 -17.15 -1.24
CA GLY A 243 -3.85 -16.93 -2.69
C GLY A 243 -3.35 -15.55 -3.13
N VAL A 244 -3.71 -14.50 -2.39
CA VAL A 244 -3.34 -13.11 -2.73
C VAL A 244 -1.84 -12.88 -2.57
N VAL A 245 -1.22 -13.42 -1.51
CA VAL A 245 0.23 -13.32 -1.31
C VAL A 245 0.99 -14.06 -2.41
N LYS A 246 0.57 -15.27 -2.81
CA LYS A 246 1.20 -16.01 -3.91
C LYS A 246 1.14 -15.26 -5.24
N ILE A 247 -0.01 -14.66 -5.56
CA ILE A 247 -0.20 -13.90 -6.80
C ILE A 247 0.64 -12.62 -6.80
N ILE A 248 0.67 -11.90 -5.67
CA ILE A 248 1.45 -10.66 -5.54
C ILE A 248 2.95 -10.93 -5.62
N PHE A 249 3.45 -11.94 -4.89
CA PHE A 249 4.84 -12.34 -5.01
C PHE A 249 5.17 -12.81 -6.43
N GLY A 250 4.27 -13.56 -7.08
CA GLY A 250 4.46 -13.96 -8.47
C GLY A 250 4.61 -12.76 -9.42
N ILE A 251 3.72 -11.77 -9.32
CA ILE A 251 3.75 -10.58 -10.19
C ILE A 251 4.94 -9.68 -9.89
N PHE A 252 5.26 -9.42 -8.61
CA PHE A 252 6.45 -8.67 -8.20
C PHE A 252 7.70 -9.31 -8.77
N PHE A 253 7.79 -10.61 -8.63
CA PHE A 253 8.96 -11.37 -9.02
C PHE A 253 9.14 -11.40 -10.53
N ILE A 254 8.06 -11.59 -11.29
CA ILE A 254 8.08 -11.50 -12.76
C ILE A 254 8.50 -10.10 -13.21
N SER A 255 7.95 -9.05 -12.59
CA SER A 255 8.22 -7.65 -12.95
C SER A 255 9.68 -7.26 -12.63
N PHE A 256 10.17 -7.66 -11.46
CA PHE A 256 11.57 -7.44 -11.05
C PHE A 256 12.55 -8.20 -11.96
N SER A 257 12.23 -9.45 -12.29
CA SER A 257 13.04 -10.25 -13.21
C SER A 257 13.09 -9.61 -14.60
N ALA A 258 11.95 -9.17 -15.12
CA ALA A 258 11.90 -8.48 -16.41
C ALA A 258 12.72 -7.19 -16.41
N LEU A 259 12.68 -6.41 -15.33
CA LEU A 259 13.46 -5.17 -15.21
C LEU A 259 14.96 -5.41 -15.16
N ILE A 260 15.41 -6.42 -14.40
CA ILE A 260 16.83 -6.79 -14.39
C ILE A 260 17.27 -7.22 -15.78
N LEU A 261 16.46 -8.03 -16.47
CA LEU A 261 16.79 -8.48 -17.82
C LEU A 261 16.87 -7.32 -18.82
N ILE A 262 15.88 -6.42 -18.79
CA ILE A 262 15.86 -5.24 -19.67
C ILE A 262 17.04 -4.31 -19.36
N GLY A 263 17.33 -4.06 -18.08
CA GLY A 263 18.46 -3.25 -17.65
C GLY A 263 19.80 -3.83 -18.11
N SER A 264 19.97 -5.15 -18.01
CA SER A 264 21.17 -5.84 -18.52
C SER A 264 21.30 -5.75 -20.03
N ILE A 265 20.21 -5.91 -20.77
CA ILE A 265 20.22 -5.78 -22.23
C ILE A 265 20.57 -4.34 -22.65
N ALA A 266 20.00 -3.34 -21.96
CA ALA A 266 20.30 -1.92 -22.22
C ALA A 266 21.79 -1.62 -21.95
N ALA A 267 22.32 -2.03 -20.80
CA ALA A 267 23.73 -1.88 -20.46
C ALA A 267 24.65 -2.53 -21.50
N ALA A 268 24.33 -3.76 -21.93
CA ALA A 268 25.09 -4.44 -22.99
C ALA A 268 25.04 -3.68 -24.33
N SER A 269 23.89 -3.10 -24.68
CA SER A 269 23.72 -2.34 -25.93
C SER A 269 24.50 -1.01 -25.93
N GLU A 270 24.77 -0.45 -24.75
CA GLU A 270 25.58 0.75 -24.54
C GLU A 270 27.08 0.43 -24.35
N GLY A 271 27.45 -0.85 -24.34
CA GLY A 271 28.84 -1.31 -24.17
C GLY A 271 29.30 -1.45 -22.71
N ASP A 272 28.41 -1.27 -21.74
CA ASP A 272 28.67 -1.48 -20.31
C ASP A 272 28.47 -2.96 -19.94
N TRP A 273 29.47 -3.78 -20.30
CA TRP A 273 29.43 -5.23 -20.11
C TRP A 273 29.48 -5.66 -18.65
N ASP A 274 30.14 -4.89 -17.78
CA ASP A 274 30.22 -5.20 -16.34
C ASP A 274 28.83 -5.08 -15.68
N ALA A 275 28.09 -4.00 -15.97
CA ALA A 275 26.72 -3.84 -15.48
C ALA A 275 25.76 -4.87 -16.09
N ALA A 276 25.94 -5.20 -17.37
CA ALA A 276 25.15 -6.22 -18.05
C ALA A 276 25.34 -7.60 -17.42
N GLU A 277 26.59 -8.03 -17.22
CA GLU A 277 26.96 -9.33 -16.63
C GLU A 277 26.42 -9.45 -15.20
N TYR A 278 26.53 -8.38 -14.41
CA TYR A 278 25.98 -8.36 -13.05
C TYR A 278 24.46 -8.57 -13.02
N GLY A 279 23.72 -7.86 -13.87
CA GLY A 279 22.27 -8.05 -13.95
C GLY A 279 21.86 -9.41 -14.54
N PHE A 280 22.55 -9.93 -15.56
CA PHE A 280 22.29 -11.28 -16.07
C PHE A 280 22.55 -12.34 -15.01
N SER A 281 23.62 -12.19 -14.23
CA SER A 281 23.92 -13.08 -13.10
C SER A 281 22.77 -13.09 -12.09
N ILE A 282 22.24 -11.93 -11.69
CA ILE A 282 21.08 -11.86 -10.78
C ILE A 282 19.85 -12.53 -11.40
N PHE A 283 19.59 -12.29 -12.69
CA PHE A 283 18.45 -12.86 -13.41
C PHE A 283 18.50 -14.40 -13.52
N PHE A 284 19.66 -14.97 -13.84
CA PHE A 284 19.79 -16.40 -14.07
C PHE A 284 20.11 -17.23 -12.81
N THR A 285 20.63 -16.61 -11.74
CA THR A 285 21.08 -17.36 -10.55
C THR A 285 20.22 -17.08 -9.32
N VAL A 286 20.14 -15.82 -8.89
CA VAL A 286 19.46 -15.42 -7.65
C VAL A 286 17.97 -15.63 -7.78
N ILE A 287 17.41 -15.22 -8.91
CA ILE A 287 15.98 -15.29 -9.19
C ILE A 287 15.46 -16.75 -9.17
N PRO A 288 15.99 -17.70 -9.97
CA PRO A 288 15.53 -19.08 -9.95
C PRO A 288 15.75 -19.76 -8.59
N THR A 289 16.82 -19.41 -7.88
CA THR A 289 17.13 -19.96 -6.55
C THR A 289 16.12 -19.51 -5.49
N VAL A 290 15.72 -18.24 -5.51
CA VAL A 290 14.69 -17.70 -4.60
C VAL A 290 13.33 -18.34 -4.92
N VAL A 291 12.96 -18.47 -6.19
CA VAL A 291 11.71 -19.14 -6.60
C VAL A 291 11.71 -20.61 -6.19
N GLY A 292 12.78 -21.34 -6.50
CA GLY A 292 12.92 -22.75 -6.14
C GLY A 292 12.76 -22.95 -4.63
N THR A 293 13.41 -22.09 -3.85
CA THR A 293 13.35 -22.10 -2.38
C THR A 293 11.93 -21.81 -1.87
N LEU A 294 11.26 -20.78 -2.39
CA LEU A 294 9.88 -20.43 -2.02
C LEU A 294 8.86 -21.52 -2.40
N LEU A 295 9.03 -22.16 -3.56
CA LEU A 295 8.19 -23.27 -3.99
C LEU A 295 8.35 -24.48 -3.06
N ILE A 296 9.58 -24.80 -2.66
CA ILE A 296 9.88 -25.88 -1.69
C ILE A 296 9.25 -25.59 -0.32
N PHE A 297 9.33 -24.36 0.17
CA PHE A 297 8.70 -23.99 1.45
C PHE A 297 7.17 -23.98 1.37
N SER A 298 6.61 -23.61 0.21
CA SER A 298 5.16 -23.64 0.02
C SER A 298 4.61 -25.07 -0.03
N SER A 299 5.36 -26.01 -0.62
CA SER A 299 4.93 -27.41 -0.78
C SER A 299 5.08 -28.24 0.49
N ARG A 300 6.05 -27.91 1.37
CA ARG A 300 6.20 -28.58 2.68
C ARG A 300 5.06 -28.27 3.64
N LYS A 301 4.49 -27.06 3.58
CA LYS A 301 3.45 -26.61 4.52
C LYS A 301 2.09 -27.27 4.27
N ASP A 302 1.81 -27.64 3.03
CA ASP A 302 0.58 -28.33 2.65
C ASP A 302 0.62 -29.85 2.96
N ARG A 303 1.80 -30.42 3.26
CA ARG A 303 1.96 -31.84 3.69
C ARG A 303 1.89 -32.07 5.21
N VAL A 304 1.92 -31.00 6.01
CA VAL A 304 1.84 -31.09 7.48
C VAL A 304 0.40 -30.84 7.98
N GLU A 305 -0.48 -30.36 7.10
CA GLU A 305 -1.91 -30.12 7.38
C GLU A 305 -2.84 -31.20 6.77
N ALA A 306 -2.29 -32.30 6.22
CA ALA A 306 -2.99 -33.46 5.67
C ALA A 306 -2.62 -34.73 6.46
#